data_AF-A0A5K0YKP6-F1
#
_entry.id   AF-A0A5K0YKP6-F1
#
_cell.length_a   1.000
_cell.length_b   1.000
_cell.length_c   1.000
_cell.angle_alpha   90.00
_cell.angle_beta   90.00
_cell.angle_gamma   90.00
#
_symmetry.space_group_name_H-M   'P 1'
#
loop_
_entity.id
_entity.type
_entity.pdbx_description
1 polymer ?
#
loop_
_entity_poly.entity_id
_entity_poly.type
_entity_poly.pdbx_seq_one_letter_code
_entity_poly.pdbx_strand_id
1 'polypeptide(L)' 'CMCSECAKVLRFQTNRCPICRQPIEWLLEINVNNNMADG' A
#
# COMPACT_ATOMS: atom_id res chain seq x y z
N CYS A 1 10.52 -3.25 -3.51
CA CYS A 1 9.68 -3.67 -2.39
C CYS A 1 9.29 -2.41 -1.60
N MET A 2 7.99 -2.21 -1.32
CA MET A 2 7.51 -1.12 -0.46
C MET A 2 7.06 -1.77 0.84
N CYS A 3 7.78 -1.55 1.93
CA CYS A 3 7.37 -2.09 3.23
C CYS A 3 6.10 -1.38 3.72
N SER A 4 5.41 -1.98 4.68
CA SER A 4 4.18 -1.44 5.27
C SER A 4 4.36 -0.01 5.78
N GLU A 5 5.51 0.29 6.40
CA GLU A 5 5.87 1.62 6.90
C GLU A 5 5.93 2.65 5.75
N CYS A 6 6.68 2.34 4.69
CA CYS A 6 6.82 3.22 3.52
C CYS A 6 5.48 3.43 2.80
N ALA A 7 4.63 2.40 2.72
CA ALA A 7 3.30 2.51 2.13
C ALA A 7 2.36 3.41 2.95
N LYS A 8 2.43 3.35 4.28
CA LYS A 8 1.63 4.20 5.18
C LYS A 8 1.98 5.68 5.01
N VAL A 9 3.27 6.02 4.92
CA VAL A 9 3.71 7.41 4.71
C VAL A 9 3.18 7.98 3.40
N LEU A 10 3.22 7.21 2.31
CA LEU A 10 2.77 7.67 0.99
C LEU A 10 1.26 7.98 0.93
N ARG A 11 0.44 7.27 1.70
CA ARG A 11 -1.00 7.57 1.82
C ARG A 11 -1.27 8.97 2.37
N PHE A 12 -0.41 9.50 3.24
CA PHE A 12 -0.54 10.87 3.75
C PHE A 12 -0.05 11.92 2.76
N GLN A 13 0.84 11.57 1.84
CA GLN A 13 1.39 12.50 0.85
C GLN A 13 0.44 12.74 -0.33
N THR A 14 -0.37 11.74 -0.70
CA THR A 14 -1.38 11.89 -1.74
C THR A 14 -2.57 10.97 -1.52
N ASN A 15 -3.77 11.51 -1.68
CA ASN A 15 -5.02 10.74 -1.68
C ASN A 15 -5.42 10.26 -3.08
N ARG A 16 -4.52 10.38 -4.07
CA ARG A 16 -4.77 9.95 -5.45
C ARG A 16 -4.16 8.58 -5.73
N CYS A 17 -4.87 7.76 -6.48
CA CYS A 17 -4.37 6.47 -6.93
C CYS A 17 -3.16 6.68 -7.87
N PRO A 18 -2.00 6.05 -7.61
CA PRO A 18 -0.82 6.23 -8.46
C PRO A 18 -0.99 5.67 -9.88
N ILE A 19 -2.00 4.81 -10.10
CA ILE A 19 -2.28 4.18 -11.39
C ILE A 19 -3.19 5.08 -12.25
N CYS A 20 -4.34 5.50 -11.70
CA CYS A 20 -5.36 6.25 -12.46
C CYS A 20 -5.46 7.75 -12.11
N ARG A 21 -4.69 8.24 -11.13
CA ARG A 21 -4.70 9.64 -10.63
C ARG A 21 -6.04 10.13 -10.08
N GLN A 22 -6.99 9.23 -9.85
CA GLN A 22 -8.29 9.55 -9.25
C GLN A 22 -8.20 9.59 -7.73
N PRO A 23 -9.05 10.38 -7.05
CA PRO A 23 -9.19 10.32 -5.60
C PRO A 23 -9.53 8.90 -5.15
N ILE A 24 -8.90 8.44 -4.09
CA ILE A 24 -9.18 7.14 -3.48
C ILE A 24 -10.32 7.33 -2.48
N GLU A 25 -11.43 6.62 -2.68
CA GLU A 25 -12.58 6.66 -1.76
C GLU A 25 -12.32 5.82 -0.50
N TRP A 26 -11.70 4.64 -0.65
CA TRP A 26 -11.36 3.74 0.47
C TRP A 26 -10.02 3.05 0.25
N LEU A 27 -9.29 2.82 1.34
CA LEU A 27 -8.01 2.13 1.35
C LEU A 27 -8.17 0.72 1.90
N LEU A 28 -7.62 -0.26 1.19
CA LEU A 28 -7.49 -1.64 1.68
C LEU A 28 -6.07 -1.86 2.21
N GLU A 29 -5.93 -2.30 3.45
CA GLU A 29 -4.65 -2.82 3.96
C GLU A 29 -4.58 -4.32 3.69
N ILE A 30 -3.53 -4.73 2.99
CA ILE A 30 -3.26 -6.15 2.72
C ILE A 30 -2.24 -6.61 3.75
N ASN A 31 -2.61 -7.57 4.60
CA ASN A 31 -1.68 -8.18 5.53
C ASN A 31 -0.87 -9.25 4.78
N VAL A 32 0.42 -9.01 4.59
CA VAL A 32 1.33 -10.00 4.01
C VAL A 32 1.83 -10.87 5.15
N ASN A 33 1.25 -12.05 5.28
CA ASN A 33 1.67 -13.03 6.26
C ASN A 33 2.94 -13.71 5.70
N ASN A 34 4.07 -13.58 6.39
CA ASN A 34 5.41 -13.94 5.88
C ASN A 34 5.65 -15.46 5.79
N ASN A 35 4.59 -16.26 5.76
CA ASN A 35 4.60 -17.72 5.65
C ASN A 35 4.77 -18.23 4.20
N MET A 36 5.28 -17.39 3.30
CA MET A 36 6.02 -17.90 2.15
C MET A 36 7.40 -18.27 2.65
N ALA A 37 7.53 -19.54 3.03
CA ALA A 37 8.82 -20.19 3.17
C ALA A 37 9.62 -19.94 1.88
N ASP A 38 10.81 -19.36 2.03
CA ASP A 38 11.90 -19.56 1.10
C ASP A 38 12.11 -21.08 0.97
N GLY A 39 11.79 -21.62 -0.20
CA GLY A 39 12.00 -23.01 -0.58
C GLY A 39 12.06 -23.12 -2.10
#